data_AF-A0A9W7T2M8-F1
#
_entry.id   AF-A0A9W7T2M8-F1
#
_cell.length_a   1.000
_cell.length_b   1.000
_cell.length_c   1.000
_cell.angle_alpha   90.00
_cell.angle_beta   90.00
_cell.angle_gamma   90.00
#
_symmetry.space_group_name_H-M   'P 1'
#
loop_
_entity.id
_entity.type
_entity.pdbx_description
1 polymer ?
#
loop_
_entity_poly.entity_id
_entity_poly.type
_entity_poly.pdbx_seq_one_letter_code
_entity_poly.pdbx_strand_id
1 'polypeptide(L)'
;NLVRSRSRGFSPLKDAEHHGRLGKDVEKLTWRFISHTKGRGVFAKGPFFKGSFIVEYRGILSKNVEPSNEYTYIFMHKGNEY
;
A
#
# COMPACT_ATOMS: atom_id res chain seq x y z
N ASN A 1 -4.26 18.21 27.36
CA ASN A 1 -3.70 18.71 26.08
C ASN A 1 -2.39 18.02 25.77
N LEU A 2 -2.46 16.82 25.19
CA LEU A 2 -1.26 16.10 24.73
C LEU A 2 -0.87 16.65 23.36
N VAL A 3 0.17 17.47 23.35
CA VAL A 3 0.86 17.91 22.14
C VAL A 3 1.31 16.65 21.40
N ARG A 4 0.62 16.33 20.29
CA ARG A 4 0.92 15.19 19.44
C ARG A 4 2.32 15.38 18.86
N SER A 5 3.28 14.63 19.36
CA SER A 5 4.55 14.43 18.68
C SER A 5 4.23 13.80 17.32
N ARG A 6 4.10 14.64 16.29
CA ARG A 6 4.37 14.23 14.92
C ARG A 6 5.80 13.68 14.99
N SER A 7 5.98 12.37 14.86
CA SER A 7 7.32 11.85 14.67
C SER A 7 7.94 12.68 13.56
N ARG A 8 9.11 13.27 13.82
CA ARG A 8 9.89 14.03 12.83
C ARG A 8 10.43 13.13 11.71
N GLY A 9 9.78 11.99 11.43
CA GLY A 9 10.15 11.02 10.43
C GLY A 9 9.21 11.15 9.25
N PHE A 10 9.73 11.74 8.17
CA PHE A 10 9.24 11.74 6.79
C PHE A 10 7.75 12.06 6.54
N SER A 11 7.48 12.95 5.57
CA SER A 11 6.11 13.10 5.07
C SER A 11 5.65 11.76 4.46
N PRO A 12 4.33 11.49 4.40
CA PRO A 12 3.82 10.25 3.81
C PRO A 12 4.35 9.98 2.40
N LEU A 13 4.56 11.04 1.62
CA LEU A 13 5.19 10.96 0.31
C LEU A 13 6.64 10.46 0.39
N LYS A 14 7.46 11.02 1.28
CA LYS A 14 8.86 10.58 1.43
C LYS A 14 8.97 9.17 1.99
N ASP A 15 8.01 8.76 2.83
CA ASP A 15 7.90 7.40 3.36
C ASP A 15 7.54 6.42 2.23
N ALA A 16 6.57 6.78 1.38
CA ALA A 16 6.22 6.04 0.17
C ALA A 16 7.42 5.92 -0.79
N GLU A 17 8.13 7.01 -1.06
CA GLU A 17 9.35 7.03 -1.90
C GLU A 17 10.48 6.16 -1.31
N HIS A 18 10.60 6.11 0.01
CA HIS A 18 11.57 5.26 0.68
C HIS A 18 11.24 3.78 0.49
N HIS A 19 10.00 3.38 0.79
CA HIS A 19 9.55 1.99 0.66
C HIS A 19 9.48 1.52 -0.80
N GLY A 20 9.07 2.39 -1.72
CA GLY A 20 9.08 2.11 -3.15
C GLY A 20 10.49 1.82 -3.67
N ARG A 21 11.48 2.66 -3.31
CA ARG A 21 12.89 2.41 -3.68
C ARG A 21 13.46 1.13 -3.09
N LEU A 22 13.04 0.75 -1.88
CA LEU A 22 13.50 -0.49 -1.25
C LEU A 22 12.84 -1.74 -1.84
N GLY A 23 11.72 -1.61 -2.55
CA GLY A 23 10.93 -2.76 -2.99
C GLY A 23 10.46 -3.63 -1.83
N LYS A 24 10.29 -3.05 -0.64
CA LYS A 24 9.88 -3.73 0.59
C LYS A 24 8.64 -3.11 1.20
N ASP A 25 7.79 -3.95 1.75
CA ASP A 25 6.58 -3.51 2.46
C ASP A 25 6.92 -2.99 3.86
N VAL A 26 5.99 -2.25 4.44
CA VAL A 26 6.11 -1.83 5.84
C VAL A 26 6.06 -3.08 6.73
N GLU A 27 7.05 -3.22 7.61
CA GLU A 27 7.20 -4.40 8.49
C GLU A 27 6.01 -4.61 9.44
N LYS A 28 5.10 -3.65 9.55
CA LYS A 28 3.88 -3.72 10.39
C LYS A 28 2.73 -4.47 9.75
N LEU A 29 2.93 -5.14 8.63
CA LEU A 29 1.91 -5.94 7.96
C LEU A 29 2.21 -7.44 8.11
N THR A 30 1.16 -8.25 8.03
CA THR A 30 1.24 -9.72 7.96
C THR A 30 0.06 -10.25 7.17
N TRP A 31 0.22 -11.35 6.42
CA TRP A 31 -0.89 -12.00 5.76
C TRP A 31 -1.44 -13.13 6.62
N ARG A 32 -2.77 -13.33 6.59
CA ARG A 32 -3.44 -14.44 7.28
C ARG A 32 -4.59 -14.96 6.42
N PHE A 33 -4.95 -16.22 6.60
CA PHE A 33 -6.20 -16.76 6.06
C PHE A 33 -7.38 -16.12 6.78
N ILE A 34 -8.39 -15.70 6.03
CA ILE A 34 -9.63 -15.10 6.55
C ILE A 34 -10.74 -16.14 6.54
N SER A 35 -11.04 -16.71 5.38
CA SER A 35 -12.11 -17.69 5.18
C SER A 35 -11.97 -18.35 3.81
N HIS A 36 -12.68 -19.45 3.58
CA HIS A 36 -12.75 -20.10 2.28
C HIS A 36 -13.32 -19.19 1.18
N THR A 37 -14.17 -18.23 1.56
CA THR A 37 -14.78 -17.27 0.63
C THR A 37 -13.88 -16.08 0.29
N LYS A 38 -12.99 -15.66 1.20
CA LYS A 38 -12.13 -14.47 1.04
C LYS A 38 -10.65 -14.81 0.82
N GLY A 39 -10.28 -16.08 0.97
CA GLY A 39 -8.89 -16.51 0.92
C GLY A 39 -8.04 -15.86 2.01
N ARG A 40 -6.97 -15.20 1.61
CA ARG A 40 -6.02 -14.52 2.51
C ARG A 40 -6.22 -13.00 2.46
N GLY A 41 -5.94 -12.34 3.57
CA GLY A 41 -5.85 -10.89 3.60
C GLY A 41 -4.66 -10.39 4.40
N VAL A 42 -4.42 -9.09 4.29
CA VAL A 42 -3.32 -8.38 4.97
C VAL A 42 -3.85 -7.71 6.23
N PHE A 43 -3.15 -7.94 7.34
CA PHE A 43 -3.49 -7.45 8.67
C PHE A 43 -2.39 -6.55 9.22
N ALA A 44 -2.79 -5.51 9.94
CA ALA A 44 -1.87 -4.69 10.71
C ALA A 44 -1.41 -5.43 11.98
N LYS A 45 -0.11 -5.47 12.22
CA LYS A 45 0.51 -5.94 13.47
C LYS A 45 0.57 -4.84 14.55
N GLY A 46 0.20 -3.62 14.20
CA GLY A 46 0.21 -2.47 15.10
C GLY A 46 -0.54 -1.27 14.51
N PRO A 47 -0.67 -0.16 15.26
CA PRO A 47 -1.47 0.97 14.83
C PRO A 47 -0.82 1.72 13.65
N PHE A 48 -1.69 2.19 12.76
CA PHE A 48 -1.39 3.20 11.75
C PHE A 48 -2.14 4.49 12.08
N PHE A 49 -1.57 5.62 11.67
CA PHE A 49 -2.21 6.92 11.85
C PHE A 49 -2.78 7.43 10.54
N LYS A 50 -3.76 8.34 10.62
CA LYS A 50 -4.30 9.00 9.42
C LYS A 50 -3.17 9.65 8.62
N GLY A 51 -3.08 9.30 7.34
CA GLY A 51 -2.06 9.79 6.42
C GLY A 51 -0.77 8.98 6.40
N SER A 52 -0.61 7.93 7.21
CA SER A 52 0.54 7.02 7.07
C SER A 52 0.54 6.34 5.70
N PHE A 53 1.73 6.20 5.11
CA PHE A 53 1.93 5.23 4.03
C PHE A 53 1.78 3.81 4.61
N ILE A 54 1.16 2.91 3.86
CA ILE A 54 0.84 1.55 4.30
C ILE A 54 1.60 0.51 3.48
N VAL A 55 1.36 0.50 2.17
CA VAL A 55 1.94 -0.46 1.23
C VAL A 55 1.83 0.10 -0.18
N GLU A 56 2.70 -0.39 -1.06
CA GLU A 56 2.65 -0.15 -2.50
C GLU A 56 1.93 -1.32 -3.18
N TYR A 57 1.03 -1.03 -4.12
CA TYR A 57 0.48 -2.06 -4.99
C TYR A 57 1.48 -2.40 -6.09
N ARG A 58 2.38 -3.35 -5.81
CA ARG A 58 3.44 -3.75 -6.75
C ARG A 58 2.91 -4.72 -7.78
N GLY A 59 3.34 -4.57 -9.03
CA GLY A 59 2.96 -5.45 -10.13
C GLY A 59 3.75 -5.14 -11.40
N ILE A 60 3.33 -5.76 -12.50
CA ILE A 60 3.84 -5.45 -13.83
C ILE A 60 3.01 -4.30 -14.40
N LEU A 61 3.67 -3.19 -14.70
CA LEU A 61 3.05 -2.09 -15.43
C LEU A 61 2.85 -2.51 -16.89
N SER A 62 1.60 -2.56 -17.35
CA SER A 62 1.26 -2.92 -18.73
C SER A 62 0.19 -1.97 -19.27
N LYS A 63 0.38 -1.49 -20.51
CA LYS A 63 -0.60 -0.66 -21.22
C LYS A 63 -1.74 -1.47 -21.85
N ASN A 64 -1.53 -2.77 -22.02
CA ASN A 64 -2.44 -3.68 -22.68
C ASN A 64 -2.80 -4.78 -21.69
N VAL A 65 -3.80 -4.53 -20.84
CA VAL A 65 -4.25 -5.53 -19.86
C VAL A 65 -5.49 -6.21 -20.40
N GLU A 66 -5.30 -7.29 -21.15
CA GLU A 66 -6.40 -8.15 -21.57
C GLU A 66 -6.07 -9.65 -21.37
N PRO A 67 -6.93 -10.42 -20.69
CA PRO A 67 -8.03 -9.96 -19.82
C PRO A 67 -7.50 -9.48 -18.46
N SER A 68 -8.09 -8.41 -17.93
CA SER A 68 -7.91 -8.04 -16.52
C SER A 68 -8.36 -9.20 -15.62
N ASN A 69 -7.56 -9.50 -14.61
CA ASN A 69 -7.90 -10.51 -13.61
C ASN A 69 -8.15 -9.84 -12.26
N GLU A 70 -8.45 -10.64 -11.24
CA GLU A 70 -8.73 -10.15 -9.88
C GLU A 70 -7.59 -9.32 -9.26
N TYR A 71 -6.39 -9.38 -9.84
CA TYR A 71 -5.17 -8.68 -9.41
C TYR A 71 -4.75 -7.56 -10.39
N THR A 72 -5.64 -7.14 -11.29
CA THR A 72 -5.41 -5.97 -12.12
C THR A 72 -5.83 -4.71 -11.37
N TYR A 73 -4.88 -3.79 -11.19
CA TYR A 73 -5.16 -2.44 -10.68
C TYR A 73 -4.98 -1.42 -11.81
N ILE A 74 -6.09 -0.82 -12.24
CA ILE A 74 -6.10 0.28 -13.20
C ILE A 74 -5.88 1.58 -12.42
N PHE A 75 -4.79 2.29 -12.66
CA PHE A 75 -4.49 3.52 -11.92
C PHE A 75 -4.65 4.77 -12.78
N MET A 76 -5.46 5.69 -12.27
CA MET A 76 -5.71 6.98 -12.91
C MET A 76 -4.76 8.04 -12.33
N HIS A 77 -3.98 8.70 -13.17
CA HIS A 77 -3.15 9.83 -12.77
C HIS A 77 -3.37 11.02 -13.70
N LYS A 78 -3.79 12.15 -13.11
CA LYS A 78 -4.06 13.41 -13.83
C LYS A 78 -5.01 13.24 -15.03
N GLY A 79 -6.01 12.38 -14.89
CA GLY A 79 -7.02 12.11 -15.92
C GLY A 79 -6.61 11.10 -17.00
N ASN A 80 -5.41 10.51 -16.89
CA ASN A 80 -4.97 9.45 -17.80
C ASN A 80 -5.00 8.10 -17.08
N GLU A 81 -5.41 7.07 -17.81
CA GLU A 81 -5.35 5.66 -17.42
C GLU A 81 -3.98 5.07 -17.76
N TYR A 82 -3.44 4.23 -16.88
CA TYR A 82 -2.13 3.60 -17.01
C TYR A 82 -2.14 2.13 -16.59
#